data_AF-A0AAU6KAJ7-F1
#
_entry.id   AF-A0AAU6KAJ7-F1
#
_cell.length_a   1.000
_cell.length_b   1.000
_cell.length_c   1.000
_cell.angle_alpha   90.00
_cell.angle_beta   90.00
_cell.angle_gamma   90.00
#
_symmetry.space_group_name_H-M   'P 1'
#
loop_
_entity.id
_entity.type
_entity.pdbx_description
1 polymer ?
#
loop_
_entity_poly.entity_id
_entity_poly.type
_entity_poly.pdbx_seq_one_letter_code
_entity_poly.pdbx_strand_id
1 'polypeptide(L)'
;MLAALPHGTWTSYGDLAAYVGSGAQAVGNHLAKTDGVVNAYRVLNADGKVADGFQWTGQDRGDVRVRLRADGVHFTALGAADPVQRLTSGDLALLVVDAEDAEQADGDAGVGEAARESAEQLGVETRAARFLRQLAADDTPTTVAAVRELIAGWEGLGGWTGHGAGEAMTSAFLMLGSAGGPGRGIWPMVLYPGSGRGGTAEIVFQHLAKREPFTERRLRAELLDRLNQLEGVSLPQGKLELRPGFRLSVLEDEQNRELLLKTLGWFKDCWEDSGAA
;
A
#
# COMPACT_ATOMS: atom_id res chain seq x y z
N MET A 1 -10.24 -6.26 -7.23
CA MET A 1 -10.32 -5.09 -6.34
C MET A 1 -10.24 -5.46 -4.85
N LEU A 2 -11.08 -6.33 -4.27
CA LEU A 2 -10.97 -6.66 -2.83
C LEU A 2 -9.59 -7.24 -2.42
N ALA A 3 -8.88 -7.86 -3.36
CA ALA A 3 -7.49 -8.28 -3.20
C ALA A 3 -6.52 -7.10 -2.94
N ALA A 4 -6.85 -5.90 -3.41
CA ALA A 4 -6.04 -4.69 -3.34
C ALA A 4 -6.35 -3.84 -2.10
N LEU A 5 -7.28 -4.26 -1.22
CA LEU A 5 -7.49 -3.57 0.05
C LEU A 5 -6.21 -3.71 0.91
N PRO A 6 -5.69 -2.61 1.49
CA PRO A 6 -4.60 -2.62 2.46
C PRO A 6 -4.86 -3.52 3.67
N HIS A 7 -3.81 -4.12 4.23
CA HIS A 7 -3.96 -4.82 5.51
C HIS A 7 -4.40 -3.85 6.60
N GLY A 8 -5.24 -4.37 7.51
CA GLY A 8 -5.85 -3.58 8.55
C GLY A 8 -7.01 -2.70 8.11
N THR A 9 -7.34 -2.60 6.82
CA THR A 9 -8.50 -1.82 6.37
C THR A 9 -9.71 -2.70 6.07
N TRP A 10 -10.89 -2.11 6.19
CA TRP A 10 -12.17 -2.72 5.83
C TRP A 10 -12.99 -1.75 4.97
N THR A 11 -14.03 -2.23 4.29
CA THR A 11 -14.97 -1.36 3.56
C THR A 11 -16.40 -1.80 3.82
N SER A 12 -17.38 -0.95 3.54
CA SER A 12 -18.78 -1.33 3.68
C SER A 12 -19.37 -1.86 2.37
N TYR A 13 -20.42 -2.68 2.46
CA TYR A 13 -21.20 -3.05 1.27
C TYR A 13 -21.72 -1.83 0.49
N GLY A 14 -22.01 -0.74 1.19
CA GLY A 14 -22.49 0.51 0.57
C GLY A 14 -21.39 1.20 -0.24
N ASP A 15 -20.20 1.38 0.35
CA ASP A 15 -19.05 2.00 -0.34
C ASP A 15 -18.59 1.17 -1.52
N LEU A 16 -18.52 -0.15 -1.32
CA LEU A 16 -18.17 -1.11 -2.36
C LEU A 16 -19.17 -1.05 -3.52
N ALA A 17 -20.47 -1.01 -3.22
CA ALA A 17 -21.53 -0.90 -4.22
C ALA A 17 -21.49 0.43 -4.97
N ALA A 18 -21.28 1.54 -4.26
CA ALA A 18 -21.15 2.86 -4.87
C ALA A 18 -19.96 2.91 -5.84
N TYR A 19 -18.84 2.29 -5.48
CA TYR A 19 -17.67 2.21 -6.36
C TYR A 19 -17.92 1.38 -7.63
N VAL A 20 -18.49 0.17 -7.51
CA VAL A 20 -18.72 -0.71 -8.68
C VAL A 20 -19.97 -0.33 -9.50
N GLY A 21 -20.69 0.74 -9.11
CA GLY A 21 -21.93 1.15 -9.76
C GLY A 21 -23.07 0.14 -9.59
N SER A 22 -23.20 -0.47 -8.41
CA SER A 22 -24.21 -1.49 -8.09
C SER A 22 -24.97 -1.19 -6.80
N GLY A 23 -25.82 -2.13 -6.36
CA GLY A 23 -26.54 -2.06 -5.08
C GLY A 23 -25.89 -2.94 -4.01
N ALA A 24 -25.86 -2.47 -2.76
CA ALA A 24 -25.22 -3.17 -1.62
C ALA A 24 -25.67 -4.63 -1.46
N GLN A 25 -26.97 -4.91 -1.65
CA GLN A 25 -27.51 -6.26 -1.57
C GLN A 25 -27.06 -7.15 -2.75
N ALA A 26 -26.95 -6.58 -3.95
CA ALA A 26 -26.45 -7.31 -5.13
C ALA A 26 -24.97 -7.67 -4.95
N VAL A 27 -24.18 -6.74 -4.43
CA VAL A 27 -22.77 -6.98 -4.05
C VAL A 27 -22.68 -8.09 -3.02
N GLY A 28 -23.47 -8.04 -1.93
CA GLY A 28 -23.49 -9.09 -0.91
C GLY A 28 -23.81 -10.47 -1.47
N ASN A 29 -24.85 -10.56 -2.31
CA ASN A 29 -25.22 -11.80 -2.98
C ASN A 29 -24.12 -12.33 -3.91
N HIS A 30 -23.41 -11.43 -4.60
CA HIS A 30 -22.30 -11.80 -5.47
C HIS A 30 -21.12 -12.35 -4.66
N LEU A 31 -20.72 -11.67 -3.58
CA LEU A 31 -19.64 -12.14 -2.70
C LEU A 31 -19.95 -13.50 -2.06
N ALA A 32 -21.22 -13.75 -1.73
CA ALA A 32 -21.65 -15.01 -1.13
C ALA A 32 -21.77 -16.18 -2.13
N LYS A 33 -21.87 -15.92 -3.44
CA LYS A 33 -22.13 -16.95 -4.46
C LYS A 33 -20.98 -17.17 -5.44
N THR A 34 -20.02 -16.27 -5.50
CA THR A 34 -18.89 -16.35 -6.44
C THR A 34 -17.70 -17.02 -5.78
N ASP A 35 -17.25 -18.15 -6.33
CA ASP A 35 -16.01 -18.81 -5.92
C ASP A 35 -14.77 -17.97 -6.25
N GLY A 36 -13.76 -18.02 -5.37
CA GLY A 36 -12.46 -17.40 -5.62
C GLY A 36 -12.35 -15.91 -5.26
N VAL A 37 -13.40 -15.28 -4.72
CA VAL A 37 -13.30 -13.90 -4.25
C VAL A 37 -12.47 -13.83 -2.97
N VAL A 38 -11.25 -13.29 -3.09
CA VAL A 38 -10.35 -13.09 -1.96
C VAL A 38 -10.75 -11.90 -1.10
N ASN A 39 -10.45 -11.97 0.20
CA ASN A 39 -10.69 -10.90 1.19
C ASN A 39 -12.15 -10.44 1.35
N ALA A 40 -13.15 -11.23 0.95
CA ALA A 40 -14.56 -10.91 1.14
C ALA A 40 -14.93 -10.64 2.62
N TYR A 41 -14.19 -11.20 3.57
CA TYR A 41 -14.34 -10.98 5.01
C TYR A 41 -14.08 -9.53 5.48
N ARG A 42 -13.50 -8.68 4.62
CA ARG A 42 -13.28 -7.25 4.87
C ARG A 42 -14.44 -6.36 4.48
N VAL A 43 -15.52 -6.93 3.95
CA VAL A 43 -16.73 -6.19 3.57
C VAL A 43 -17.75 -6.31 4.70
N LEU A 44 -17.93 -5.21 5.42
CA LEU A 44 -18.76 -5.12 6.62
C LEU A 44 -20.02 -4.31 6.34
N ASN A 45 -20.95 -4.28 7.30
CA ASN A 45 -22.03 -3.32 7.25
C ASN A 45 -21.53 -1.90 7.54
N ALA A 46 -22.40 -0.89 7.37
CA ALA A 46 -22.04 0.51 7.57
C ALA A 46 -21.55 0.82 9.01
N ASP A 47 -21.96 0.02 9.99
CA ASP A 47 -21.58 0.16 11.41
C ASP A 47 -20.26 -0.56 11.76
N GLY A 48 -19.53 -1.10 10.77
CA GLY A 48 -18.30 -1.85 11.00
C GLY A 48 -18.51 -3.21 11.66
N LYS A 49 -19.70 -3.80 11.52
CA LYS A 49 -20.00 -5.14 12.02
C LYS A 49 -20.08 -6.14 10.87
N VAL A 50 -19.74 -7.39 11.17
CA VAL A 50 -19.99 -8.51 10.27
C VAL A 50 -21.49 -8.61 10.04
N ALA A 51 -21.91 -8.68 8.76
CA ALA A 51 -23.32 -8.75 8.41
C ALA A 51 -23.96 -10.05 8.90
N ASP A 52 -25.22 -9.96 9.34
CA ASP A 52 -25.99 -11.15 9.73
C ASP A 52 -26.15 -12.07 8.52
N GLY A 53 -25.77 -13.34 8.68
CA GLY A 53 -25.78 -14.32 7.59
C GLY A 53 -24.66 -14.15 6.57
N PHE A 54 -23.55 -13.47 6.92
CA PHE A 54 -22.35 -13.45 6.09
C PHE A 54 -21.92 -14.88 5.72
N GLN A 55 -21.69 -15.09 4.42
CA GLN A 55 -21.21 -16.34 3.87
C GLN A 55 -20.12 -16.03 2.83
N TRP A 56 -19.03 -16.80 2.87
CA TRP A 56 -18.08 -16.89 1.76
C TRP A 56 -18.17 -18.29 1.17
N THR A 57 -17.81 -18.42 -0.09
CA THR A 57 -17.79 -19.69 -0.81
C THR A 57 -16.50 -20.48 -0.53
N GLY A 58 -16.55 -21.81 -0.72
CA GLY A 58 -15.43 -22.74 -0.49
C GLY A 58 -15.36 -23.31 0.93
N GLN A 59 -14.16 -23.69 1.39
CA GLN A 59 -13.94 -24.18 2.76
C GLN A 59 -14.21 -23.06 3.78
N ASP A 60 -14.94 -23.40 4.84
CA ASP A 60 -15.08 -22.52 6.01
C ASP A 60 -13.69 -22.15 6.55
N ARG A 61 -13.45 -20.84 6.66
CA ARG A 61 -12.17 -20.27 7.08
C ARG A 61 -12.21 -19.74 8.52
N GLY A 62 -13.23 -20.13 9.29
CA GLY A 62 -13.39 -19.82 10.71
C GLY A 62 -14.08 -18.48 10.99
N ASP A 63 -13.92 -17.97 12.21
CA ASP A 63 -14.55 -16.72 12.65
C ASP A 63 -13.98 -15.49 11.91
N VAL A 64 -14.87 -14.76 11.25
CA VAL A 64 -14.58 -13.53 10.49
C VAL A 64 -13.83 -12.50 11.34
N ARG A 65 -14.20 -12.30 12.61
CA ARG A 65 -13.56 -11.34 13.52
C ARG A 65 -12.14 -11.74 13.88
N VAL A 66 -11.89 -13.04 14.11
CA VAL A 66 -10.53 -13.54 14.38
C VAL A 66 -9.65 -13.26 13.17
N ARG A 67 -10.17 -13.50 11.96
CA ARG A 67 -9.45 -13.23 10.73
C ARG A 67 -9.19 -11.74 10.51
N LEU A 68 -10.18 -10.89 10.74
CA LEU A 68 -10.02 -9.44 10.67
C LEU A 68 -8.94 -8.93 11.63
N ARG A 69 -8.89 -9.43 12.87
CA ARG A 69 -7.83 -9.07 13.83
C ARG A 69 -6.45 -9.55 13.40
N ALA A 70 -6.33 -10.80 12.96
CA ALA A 70 -5.07 -11.34 12.43
C ALA A 70 -4.58 -10.59 11.20
N ASP A 71 -5.51 -9.92 10.52
CA ASP A 71 -5.29 -9.14 9.32
C ASP A 71 -5.07 -7.64 9.63
N GLY A 72 -5.04 -7.25 10.91
CA GLY A 72 -4.70 -5.91 11.39
C GLY A 72 -5.89 -5.00 11.69
N VAL A 73 -7.14 -5.46 11.52
CA VAL A 73 -8.33 -4.66 11.81
C VAL A 73 -8.58 -4.63 13.32
N HIS A 74 -8.55 -3.43 13.88
CA HIS A 74 -8.83 -3.22 15.29
C HIS A 74 -10.33 -3.11 15.51
N PHE A 75 -10.77 -3.54 16.69
CA PHE A 75 -12.17 -3.43 17.11
C PHE A 75 -12.26 -2.46 18.27
N THR A 76 -13.25 -1.57 18.22
CA THR A 76 -13.57 -0.66 19.32
C THR A 76 -14.06 -1.45 20.53
N ALA A 77 -14.14 -0.78 21.69
CA ALA A 77 -14.73 -1.37 22.90
C ALA A 77 -16.18 -1.87 22.71
N LEU A 78 -16.90 -1.33 21.72
CA LEU A 78 -18.26 -1.73 21.35
C LEU A 78 -18.29 -2.92 20.37
N GLY A 79 -17.14 -3.47 20.00
CA GLY A 79 -17.02 -4.65 19.15
C GLY A 79 -17.25 -4.41 17.66
N ALA A 80 -17.25 -3.15 17.22
CA ALA A 80 -17.26 -2.77 15.81
C ALA A 80 -15.82 -2.60 15.28
N ALA A 81 -15.58 -2.93 14.02
CA ALA A 81 -14.35 -2.61 13.33
C ALA A 81 -14.16 -1.10 13.34
N ASP A 82 -12.94 -0.67 13.62
CA ASP A 82 -12.72 0.71 14.00
C ASP A 82 -12.90 1.64 12.76
N PRO A 83 -13.77 2.68 12.81
CA PRO A 83 -14.16 3.47 11.65
C PRO A 83 -13.02 4.12 10.88
N VAL A 84 -11.92 4.49 11.55
CA VAL A 84 -10.72 5.06 10.92
C VAL A 84 -9.99 4.05 10.02
N GLN A 85 -10.35 2.76 10.05
CA GLN A 85 -9.86 1.71 9.13
C GLN A 85 -10.82 1.47 7.94
N ARG A 86 -11.91 2.23 7.84
CA ARG A 86 -12.90 2.10 6.76
C ARG A 86 -12.44 2.83 5.51
N LEU A 87 -12.46 2.14 4.38
CA LEU A 87 -12.29 2.73 3.05
C LEU A 87 -13.64 3.06 2.44
N THR A 88 -13.78 4.31 2.04
CA THR A 88 -14.94 4.85 1.31
C THR A 88 -14.87 4.50 -0.17
N SER A 89 -15.94 4.77 -0.94
CA SER A 89 -15.94 4.54 -2.39
C SER A 89 -14.85 5.34 -3.12
N GLY A 90 -14.50 6.53 -2.61
CA GLY A 90 -13.38 7.33 -3.11
C GLY A 90 -12.04 6.64 -2.87
N ASP A 91 -11.80 6.14 -1.66
CA ASP A 91 -10.57 5.43 -1.30
C ASP A 91 -10.40 4.13 -2.11
N LEU A 92 -11.50 3.43 -2.39
CA LEU A 92 -11.51 2.24 -3.24
C LEU A 92 -11.09 2.52 -4.69
N ALA A 93 -11.45 3.70 -5.21
CA ALA A 93 -11.00 4.12 -6.53
C ALA A 93 -9.50 4.40 -6.55
N LEU A 94 -8.97 5.02 -5.50
CA LEU A 94 -7.54 5.31 -5.36
C LEU A 94 -6.66 4.05 -5.34
N LEU A 95 -7.13 2.95 -4.72
CA LEU A 95 -6.38 1.69 -4.68
C LEU A 95 -6.20 0.99 -6.03
N VAL A 96 -7.10 1.24 -6.98
CA VAL A 96 -6.98 0.73 -8.36
C VAL A 96 -6.08 1.66 -9.18
N VAL A 97 -6.18 2.96 -8.91
CA VAL A 97 -5.37 4.01 -9.52
C VAL A 97 -3.90 3.91 -9.09
N ASP A 98 -3.54 3.46 -7.88
CA ASP A 98 -2.14 3.37 -7.42
C ASP A 98 -1.18 2.62 -8.37
N ALA A 99 -1.65 1.62 -9.12
CA ALA A 99 -0.84 0.92 -10.11
C ALA A 99 -0.60 1.77 -11.37
N GLU A 100 -1.62 2.51 -11.80
CA GLU A 100 -1.56 3.44 -12.93
C GLU A 100 -0.79 4.71 -12.56
N ASP A 101 -0.96 5.21 -11.33
CA ASP A 101 -0.25 6.34 -10.74
C ASP A 101 1.26 6.08 -10.63
N ALA A 102 1.67 4.85 -10.30
CA ALA A 102 3.09 4.47 -10.30
C ALA A 102 3.69 4.57 -11.71
N GLU A 103 2.96 4.10 -12.72
CA GLU A 103 3.36 4.18 -14.14
C GLU A 103 3.35 5.62 -14.65
N GLN A 104 2.40 6.45 -14.19
CA GLN A 104 2.36 7.88 -14.51
C GLN A 104 3.47 8.66 -13.81
N ALA A 105 3.78 8.35 -12.55
CA ALA A 105 4.90 8.94 -11.83
C ALA A 105 6.23 8.63 -12.52
N ASP A 106 6.40 7.40 -13.07
CA ASP A 106 7.57 7.00 -13.86
C ASP A 106 7.69 7.83 -15.15
N GLY A 107 6.56 8.10 -15.81
CA GLY A 107 6.50 8.97 -17.00
C GLY A 107 6.82 10.45 -16.70
N ASP A 108 6.34 10.99 -15.58
CA ASP A 108 6.52 12.39 -15.19
C ASP A 108 7.96 12.69 -14.71
N ALA A 109 8.68 11.68 -14.20
CA ALA A 109 10.10 11.80 -13.87
C ALA A 109 10.97 12.21 -15.08
N GLY A 110 10.55 11.88 -16.32
CA GLY A 110 11.20 12.30 -17.56
C GLY A 110 11.00 13.78 -17.95
N VAL A 111 10.12 14.51 -17.25
CA VAL A 111 9.83 15.95 -17.45
C VAL A 111 10.53 16.82 -16.37
N GLY A 112 11.43 16.19 -15.60
CA GLY A 112 11.55 16.29 -14.14
C GLY A 112 12.20 17.51 -13.45
N GLU A 113 12.53 18.60 -14.12
CA GLU A 113 13.05 19.82 -13.45
C GLU A 113 12.21 21.07 -13.76
N ALA A 114 11.89 21.31 -15.03
CA ALA A 114 11.16 22.51 -15.46
C ALA A 114 9.73 22.60 -14.89
N ALA A 115 9.05 21.46 -14.71
CA ALA A 115 7.71 21.42 -14.12
C ALA A 115 7.72 21.69 -12.60
N ARG A 116 8.76 21.23 -11.89
CA ARG A 116 8.95 21.50 -10.46
C ARG A 116 9.21 22.99 -10.20
N GLU A 117 10.11 23.60 -10.97
CA GLU A 117 10.40 25.04 -10.87
C GLU A 117 9.17 25.90 -11.19
N SER A 118 8.36 25.50 -12.17
CA SER A 118 7.13 26.22 -12.54
C SER A 118 6.04 26.13 -11.46
N ALA A 119 5.89 24.96 -10.81
CA ALA A 119 4.91 24.76 -9.73
C ALA A 119 5.28 25.57 -8.48
N GLU A 120 6.57 25.65 -8.15
CA GLU A 120 7.10 26.48 -7.07
C GLU A 120 6.88 27.98 -7.33
N GLN A 121 7.03 28.44 -8.58
CA GLN A 121 6.76 29.83 -8.96
C GLN A 121 5.27 30.21 -8.91
N LEU A 122 4.37 29.25 -9.13
CA LEU A 122 2.92 29.47 -9.12
C LEU A 122 2.28 29.29 -7.74
N GLY A 123 3.06 28.95 -6.70
CA GLY A 123 2.56 28.73 -5.34
C GLY A 123 1.62 27.52 -5.22
N VAL A 124 1.70 26.57 -6.15
CA VAL A 124 0.90 25.33 -6.13
C VAL A 124 1.59 24.32 -5.23
N GLU A 125 0.89 23.80 -4.22
CA GLU A 125 1.40 22.75 -3.34
C GLU A 125 1.81 21.53 -4.19
N THR A 126 3.09 21.12 -4.10
CA THR A 126 3.56 19.93 -4.80
C THR A 126 2.98 18.67 -4.17
N ARG A 127 2.86 17.58 -4.95
CA ARG A 127 2.39 16.29 -4.41
C ARG A 127 3.27 15.80 -3.26
N ALA A 128 4.59 16.03 -3.34
CA ALA A 128 5.52 15.72 -2.27
C ALA A 128 5.23 16.52 -0.98
N ALA A 129 4.97 17.81 -1.09
CA ALA A 129 4.57 18.64 0.06
C ALA A 129 3.25 18.16 0.67
N ARG A 130 2.27 17.82 -0.17
CA ARG A 130 0.97 17.28 0.26
C ARG A 130 1.11 15.94 0.99
N PHE A 131 1.93 15.02 0.49
CA PHE A 131 2.25 13.75 1.16
C PHE A 131 2.82 13.98 2.56
N LEU A 132 3.84 14.84 2.69
CA LEU A 132 4.47 15.13 3.98
C LEU A 132 3.51 15.81 4.96
N ARG A 133 2.66 16.72 4.48
CA ARG A 133 1.62 17.35 5.30
C ARG A 133 0.59 16.33 5.80
N GLN A 134 0.17 15.39 4.94
CA GLN A 134 -0.75 14.31 5.33
C GLN A 134 -0.10 13.37 6.34
N LEU A 135 1.16 12.97 6.12
CA LEU A 135 1.91 12.13 7.03
C LEU A 135 2.04 12.80 8.41
N ALA A 136 2.39 14.08 8.45
CA ALA A 136 2.52 14.84 9.69
C ALA A 136 1.19 15.07 10.42
N ALA A 137 0.05 14.95 9.74
CA ALA A 137 -1.26 15.04 10.36
C ALA A 137 -1.63 13.76 11.13
N ASP A 138 -1.11 12.60 10.69
CA ASP A 138 -1.51 11.28 11.18
C ASP A 138 -0.42 10.55 11.99
N ASP A 139 0.83 11.02 11.95
CA ASP A 139 1.96 10.41 12.62
C ASP A 139 2.74 11.38 13.54
N THR A 140 3.58 10.81 14.39
CA THR A 140 4.49 11.54 15.27
C THR A 140 5.58 12.27 14.47
N PRO A 141 6.16 13.37 15.00
CA PRO A 141 7.32 14.01 14.37
C PRO A 141 8.51 13.07 14.18
N THR A 142 8.67 12.06 15.05
CA THR A 142 9.71 11.03 14.96
C THR A 142 9.47 10.10 13.77
N THR A 143 8.23 9.61 13.58
CA THR A 143 7.87 8.82 12.39
C THR A 143 8.03 9.64 11.11
N VAL A 144 7.61 10.91 11.10
CA VAL A 144 7.78 11.80 9.92
C VAL A 144 9.26 11.97 9.57
N ALA A 145 10.12 12.19 10.56
CA ALA A 145 11.56 12.31 10.36
C ALA A 145 12.15 10.99 9.80
N ALA A 146 11.79 9.86 10.40
CA ALA A 146 12.21 8.53 9.96
C ALA A 146 11.83 8.23 8.49
N VAL A 147 10.60 8.60 8.08
CA VAL A 147 10.15 8.43 6.69
C VAL A 147 10.92 9.33 5.73
N ARG A 148 11.24 10.57 6.13
CA ARG A 148 12.08 11.47 5.33
C ARG A 148 13.51 10.93 5.17
N GLU A 149 14.08 10.37 6.23
CA GLU A 149 15.39 9.70 6.18
C GLU A 149 15.37 8.48 5.25
N LEU A 150 14.31 7.67 5.30
CA LEU A 150 14.13 6.54 4.38
C LEU A 150 14.08 6.99 2.92
N ILE A 151 13.29 8.02 2.62
CA ILE A 151 13.17 8.59 1.27
C ILE A 151 14.53 9.10 0.78
N ALA A 152 15.22 9.90 1.60
CA ALA A 152 16.55 10.43 1.24
C ALA A 152 17.58 9.30 1.06
N GLY A 153 17.53 8.26 1.88
CA GLY A 153 18.39 7.09 1.76
C GLY A 153 18.11 6.30 0.47
N TRP A 154 16.84 6.12 0.11
CA TRP A 154 16.45 5.50 -1.16
C TRP A 154 16.94 6.31 -2.38
N GLU A 155 16.79 7.63 -2.33
CA GLU A 155 17.31 8.54 -3.36
C GLU A 155 18.84 8.48 -3.45
N GLY A 156 19.53 8.37 -2.32
CA GLY A 156 20.98 8.17 -2.26
C GLY A 156 21.45 6.84 -2.86
N LEU A 157 20.58 5.82 -2.91
CA LEU A 157 20.84 4.55 -3.60
C LEU A 157 20.62 4.66 -5.12
N GLY A 158 20.18 5.79 -5.65
CA GLY A 158 19.85 5.98 -7.07
C GLY A 158 18.40 5.66 -7.43
N GLY A 159 17.55 5.41 -6.43
CA GLY A 159 16.11 5.44 -6.59
C GLY A 159 15.57 6.88 -6.63
N TRP A 160 14.26 7.03 -6.80
CA TRP A 160 13.57 8.31 -6.67
C TRP A 160 12.16 8.11 -6.13
N THR A 161 11.54 9.18 -5.64
CA THR A 161 10.21 9.12 -5.04
C THR A 161 9.13 9.64 -5.98
N GLY A 162 8.29 8.74 -6.48
CA GLY A 162 7.08 9.09 -7.22
C GLY A 162 5.94 9.43 -6.27
N HIS A 163 5.05 10.35 -6.64
CA HIS A 163 3.90 10.71 -5.81
C HIS A 163 2.59 10.56 -6.60
N GLY A 164 1.65 9.81 -6.01
CA GLY A 164 0.35 9.52 -6.60
C GLY A 164 -0.49 10.79 -6.81
N ALA A 165 -1.39 10.74 -7.79
CA ALA A 165 -2.26 11.85 -8.14
C ALA A 165 -3.54 11.91 -7.28
N GLY A 166 -3.79 10.89 -6.45
CA GLY A 166 -4.98 10.78 -5.60
C GLY A 166 -5.35 12.06 -4.85
N GLU A 167 -6.62 12.49 -4.93
CA GLU A 167 -7.06 13.75 -4.32
C GLU A 167 -7.19 13.67 -2.80
N ALA A 168 -7.70 12.55 -2.27
CA ALA A 168 -7.89 12.36 -0.83
C ALA A 168 -6.60 12.00 -0.10
N MET A 169 -5.73 11.23 -0.75
CA MET A 169 -4.51 10.68 -0.16
C MET A 169 -3.42 10.64 -1.22
N THR A 170 -2.25 11.18 -0.87
CA THR A 170 -1.06 11.10 -1.73
C THR A 170 -0.25 9.91 -1.28
N SER A 171 0.01 8.95 -2.16
CA SER A 171 0.96 7.86 -1.93
C SER A 171 2.36 8.27 -2.39
N ALA A 172 3.39 7.69 -1.78
CA ALA A 172 4.78 7.85 -2.21
C ALA A 172 5.36 6.49 -2.64
N PHE A 173 5.78 6.40 -3.90
CA PHE A 173 6.32 5.20 -4.53
C PHE A 173 7.85 5.25 -4.49
N LEU A 174 8.50 4.21 -3.96
CA LEU A 174 9.96 4.10 -3.97
C LEU A 174 10.41 3.52 -5.33
N MET A 175 10.55 4.39 -6.32
CA MET A 175 10.78 4.01 -7.71
C MET A 175 12.27 3.78 -8.00
N LEU A 176 12.55 2.81 -8.85
CA LEU A 176 13.86 2.48 -9.40
C LEU A 176 13.71 2.26 -10.91
N GLY A 177 14.58 2.86 -11.71
CA GLY A 177 14.51 2.75 -13.17
C GLY A 177 15.14 3.94 -13.88
N SER A 178 15.41 3.77 -15.17
CA SER A 178 15.81 4.87 -16.05
C SER A 178 14.63 5.82 -16.23
N ALA A 179 14.67 6.98 -15.57
CA ALA A 179 13.61 8.00 -15.65
C ALA A 179 13.22 8.29 -17.11
N GLY A 180 11.93 8.21 -17.43
CA GLY A 180 11.40 8.54 -18.77
C GLY A 180 11.36 7.41 -19.81
N GLY A 181 11.67 6.15 -19.43
CA GLY A 181 11.45 4.99 -20.30
C GLY A 181 10.11 4.30 -20.03
N PRO A 182 9.19 4.16 -21.01
CA PRO A 182 7.89 3.52 -20.76
C PRO A 182 8.06 2.07 -20.31
N GLY A 183 7.56 1.75 -19.11
CA GLY A 183 7.44 0.38 -18.62
C GLY A 183 8.71 -0.24 -18.03
N ARG A 184 9.72 0.56 -17.64
CA ARG A 184 10.95 0.06 -17.00
C ARG A 184 11.10 0.40 -15.53
N GLY A 185 10.26 1.23 -14.95
CA GLY A 185 10.22 1.47 -13.51
C GLY A 185 9.77 0.25 -12.70
N ILE A 186 10.52 -0.07 -11.65
CA ILE A 186 10.16 -1.06 -10.62
C ILE A 186 10.19 -0.39 -9.24
N TRP A 187 9.34 -0.83 -8.33
CA TRP A 187 9.31 -0.33 -6.96
C TRP A 187 9.05 -1.48 -5.99
N PRO A 188 9.79 -1.58 -4.86
CA PRO A 188 9.55 -2.63 -3.88
C PRO A 188 8.36 -2.33 -2.98
N MET A 189 8.07 -1.05 -2.73
CA MET A 189 7.03 -0.63 -1.79
C MET A 189 6.43 0.75 -2.07
N VAL A 190 5.27 0.98 -1.47
CA VAL A 190 4.53 2.24 -1.47
C VAL A 190 4.31 2.67 -0.03
N LEU A 191 4.52 3.96 0.24
CA LEU A 191 4.30 4.58 1.53
C LEU A 191 2.97 5.36 1.49
N TYR A 192 2.17 5.14 2.51
CA TYR A 192 0.88 5.79 2.70
C TYR A 192 0.96 6.68 3.95
N PRO A 193 0.57 7.97 3.86
CA PRO A 193 0.66 8.90 4.99
C PRO A 193 -0.28 8.55 6.15
N GLY A 194 -1.27 7.69 5.94
CA GLY A 194 -2.30 7.33 6.93
C GLY A 194 -3.67 7.93 6.62
N SER A 195 -4.68 7.46 7.35
CA SER A 195 -6.06 7.94 7.28
C SER A 195 -6.66 8.21 8.67
N GLY A 196 -5.87 8.75 9.60
CA GLY A 196 -6.20 8.98 11.01
C GLY A 196 -5.65 7.93 11.97
N ARG A 197 -4.82 7.03 11.44
CA ARG A 197 -4.30 5.88 12.20
C ARG A 197 -2.80 5.74 12.15
N GLY A 198 -2.10 6.73 11.60
CA GLY A 198 -0.70 6.70 11.17
C GLY A 198 -0.48 5.92 9.88
N GLY A 199 0.68 6.10 9.27
CA GLY A 199 0.99 5.61 7.94
C GLY A 199 1.40 4.14 7.87
N THR A 200 1.41 3.63 6.66
CA THR A 200 1.78 2.23 6.35
C THR A 200 2.73 2.15 5.17
N ALA A 201 3.72 1.26 5.26
CA ALA A 201 4.50 0.81 4.12
C ALA A 201 3.88 -0.50 3.60
N GLU A 202 3.60 -0.56 2.30
CA GLU A 202 3.10 -1.76 1.64
C GLU A 202 4.08 -2.30 0.62
N ILE A 203 4.33 -3.59 0.67
CA ILE A 203 5.25 -4.28 -0.23
C ILE A 203 4.46 -4.78 -1.42
N VAL A 204 4.80 -4.36 -2.63
CA VAL A 204 3.97 -4.57 -3.81
C VAL A 204 4.23 -5.90 -4.51
N PHE A 205 4.24 -7.03 -3.78
CA PHE A 205 4.54 -8.34 -4.37
C PHE A 205 3.64 -8.70 -5.56
N GLN A 206 2.38 -8.27 -5.55
CA GLN A 206 1.47 -8.45 -6.69
C GLN A 206 1.98 -7.79 -7.99
N HIS A 207 2.68 -6.66 -7.89
CA HIS A 207 3.24 -5.92 -9.04
C HIS A 207 4.61 -6.46 -9.42
N LEU A 208 5.43 -6.80 -8.41
CA LEU A 208 6.72 -7.46 -8.59
C LEU A 208 6.59 -8.82 -9.28
N ALA A 209 5.50 -9.56 -9.05
CA ALA A 209 5.23 -10.84 -9.71
C ALA A 209 5.15 -10.76 -11.25
N LYS A 210 5.01 -9.55 -11.80
CA LYS A 210 4.90 -9.28 -13.24
C LYS A 210 6.07 -8.45 -13.78
N ARG A 211 7.09 -8.18 -12.96
CA ARG A 211 8.24 -7.32 -13.29
C ARG A 211 9.53 -8.05 -12.99
N GLU A 212 10.38 -8.21 -13.99
CA GLU A 212 11.70 -8.81 -13.82
C GLU A 212 12.56 -7.95 -12.88
N PRO A 213 13.45 -8.56 -12.06
CA PRO A 213 13.67 -10.00 -11.90
C PRO A 213 12.71 -10.68 -10.91
N PHE A 214 11.83 -9.92 -10.26
CA PHE A 214 10.99 -10.39 -9.16
C PHE A 214 9.76 -11.20 -9.61
N THR A 215 9.66 -11.53 -10.90
CA THR A 215 8.77 -12.60 -11.38
C THR A 215 9.13 -13.93 -10.69
N GLU A 216 10.42 -14.15 -10.43
CA GLU A 216 10.92 -15.27 -9.64
C GLU A 216 10.39 -15.24 -8.19
N ARG A 217 9.62 -16.27 -7.82
CA ARG A 217 9.09 -16.42 -6.46
C ARG A 217 10.18 -16.45 -5.40
N ARG A 218 11.37 -16.98 -5.72
CA ARG A 218 12.51 -17.05 -4.78
C ARG A 218 12.99 -15.67 -4.37
N LEU A 219 13.10 -14.72 -5.30
CA LEU A 219 13.51 -13.35 -5.00
C LEU A 219 12.44 -12.61 -4.17
N ARG A 220 11.16 -12.84 -4.46
CA ARG A 220 10.08 -12.29 -3.61
C ARG A 220 10.11 -12.88 -2.20
N ALA A 221 10.40 -14.17 -2.04
CA ALA A 221 10.55 -14.80 -0.73
C ALA A 221 11.74 -14.23 0.05
N GLU A 222 12.89 -14.05 -0.60
CA GLU A 222 14.07 -13.42 0.00
C GLU A 222 13.79 -11.97 0.43
N LEU A 223 13.07 -11.19 -0.40
CA LEU A 223 12.64 -9.83 -0.04
C LEU A 223 11.77 -9.85 1.22
N LEU A 224 10.81 -10.79 1.29
CA LEU A 224 9.94 -10.96 2.45
C LEU A 224 10.74 -11.35 3.71
N ASP A 225 11.69 -12.27 3.58
CA ASP A 225 12.53 -12.73 4.70
C ASP A 225 13.39 -11.61 5.25
N ARG A 226 13.99 -10.78 4.38
CA ARG A 226 14.75 -9.59 4.77
C ARG A 226 13.88 -8.57 5.49
N LEU A 227 12.67 -8.31 4.99
CA LEU A 227 11.74 -7.39 5.64
C LEU A 227 11.26 -7.89 7.02
N ASN A 228 11.16 -9.20 7.21
CA ASN A 228 10.84 -9.80 8.51
C ASN A 228 12.01 -9.79 9.51
N GLN A 229 13.20 -9.31 9.11
CA GLN A 229 14.30 -9.07 10.06
C GLN A 229 14.13 -7.75 10.82
N LEU A 230 13.26 -6.84 10.35
CA LEU A 230 12.94 -5.62 11.08
C LEU A 230 12.11 -5.96 12.33
N GLU A 231 12.52 -5.43 13.47
CA GLU A 231 11.80 -5.61 14.73
C GLU A 231 10.39 -5.01 14.61
N GLY A 232 9.36 -5.80 14.94
CA GLY A 232 7.97 -5.37 14.81
C GLY A 232 7.34 -5.58 13.43
N VAL A 233 8.08 -6.11 12.45
CA VAL A 233 7.54 -6.51 11.14
C VAL A 233 7.26 -8.01 11.11
N SER A 234 6.05 -8.38 10.69
CA SER A 234 5.66 -9.79 10.49
C SER A 234 4.76 -9.93 9.25
N LEU A 235 5.40 -10.11 8.10
CA LEU A 235 4.76 -10.32 6.82
C LEU A 235 4.57 -11.83 6.58
N PRO A 236 3.33 -12.31 6.34
CA PRO A 236 3.07 -13.72 6.14
C PRO A 236 3.63 -14.25 4.81
N GLN A 237 4.34 -15.38 4.86
CA GLN A 237 4.92 -16.09 3.69
C GLN A 237 3.89 -16.40 2.58
N GLY A 238 2.62 -16.59 2.94
CA GLY A 238 1.53 -16.85 1.98
C GLY A 238 1.09 -15.62 1.16
N LYS A 239 1.68 -14.44 1.38
CA LYS A 239 1.28 -13.17 0.75
C LYS A 239 2.24 -12.66 -0.34
N LEU A 240 3.06 -13.55 -0.91
CA LEU A 240 4.00 -13.24 -2.00
C LEU A 240 3.34 -12.86 -3.35
N GLU A 241 2.02 -12.82 -3.41
CA GLU A 241 1.23 -12.36 -4.57
C GLU A 241 0.25 -11.23 -4.19
N LEU A 242 0.36 -10.70 -2.97
CA LEU A 242 -0.50 -9.66 -2.42
C LEU A 242 0.34 -8.42 -2.07
N ARG A 243 -0.20 -7.58 -1.18
CA ARG A 243 0.46 -6.37 -0.68
C ARG A 243 0.54 -6.38 0.85
N PRO A 244 1.31 -7.29 1.47
CA PRO A 244 1.52 -7.23 2.90
C PRO A 244 2.18 -5.90 3.26
N GLY A 245 1.89 -5.37 4.44
CA GLY A 245 2.41 -4.08 4.87
C GLY A 245 2.66 -4.04 6.37
N PHE A 246 3.41 -3.04 6.79
CA PHE A 246 3.72 -2.75 8.19
C PHE A 246 3.57 -1.25 8.48
N ARG A 247 3.55 -0.91 9.77
CA ARG A 247 3.32 0.47 10.26
C ARG A 247 4.58 1.31 10.08
N LEU A 248 4.46 2.55 9.61
CA LEU A 248 5.63 3.44 9.44
C LEU A 248 6.32 3.76 10.77
N SER A 249 5.60 3.72 11.89
CA SER A 249 6.16 3.90 13.23
C SER A 249 7.26 2.89 13.60
N VAL A 250 7.33 1.74 12.93
CA VAL A 250 8.43 0.77 13.08
C VAL A 250 9.78 1.38 12.67
N LEU A 251 9.76 2.38 11.79
CA LEU A 251 10.95 3.09 11.31
C LEU A 251 11.47 4.12 12.31
N GLU A 252 10.79 4.37 13.45
CA GLU A 252 11.36 5.20 14.51
C GLU A 252 12.64 4.56 15.07
N ASP A 253 12.75 3.24 15.03
CA ASP A 253 13.97 2.50 15.35
C ASP A 253 15.01 2.67 14.23
N GLU A 254 16.19 3.17 14.60
CA GLU A 254 17.32 3.38 13.70
C GLU A 254 17.83 2.08 13.08
N GLN A 255 17.87 0.98 13.83
CA GLN A 255 18.31 -0.33 13.32
C GLN A 255 17.35 -0.84 12.23
N ASN A 256 16.05 -0.63 12.41
CA ASN A 256 15.05 -0.96 11.39
C ASN A 256 15.25 -0.13 10.12
N ARG A 257 15.57 1.18 10.24
CA ARG A 257 15.87 2.02 9.07
C ARG A 257 17.12 1.54 8.34
N GLU A 258 18.18 1.20 9.05
CA GLU A 258 19.40 0.66 8.46
C GLU A 258 19.17 -0.67 7.73
N LEU A 259 18.45 -1.61 8.36
CA LEU A 259 18.11 -2.90 7.77
C LEU A 259 17.21 -2.74 6.54
N LEU A 260 16.26 -1.81 6.60
CA LEU A 260 15.40 -1.50 5.45
C LEU A 260 16.22 -0.94 4.29
N LEU A 261 17.10 0.03 4.53
CA LEU A 261 17.95 0.60 3.49
C LEU A 261 18.89 -0.46 2.88
N LYS A 262 19.46 -1.37 3.70
CA LYS A 262 20.22 -2.52 3.18
C LYS A 262 19.37 -3.44 2.32
N THR A 263 18.12 -3.66 2.70
CA THR A 263 17.16 -4.47 1.94
C THR A 263 16.80 -3.81 0.60
N LEU A 264 16.59 -2.50 0.60
CA LEU A 264 16.35 -1.71 -0.61
C LEU A 264 17.58 -1.68 -1.52
N GLY A 265 18.80 -1.59 -0.96
CA GLY A 265 20.04 -1.73 -1.71
C GLY A 265 20.14 -3.10 -2.40
N TRP A 266 19.89 -4.19 -1.67
CA TRP A 266 19.83 -5.54 -2.26
C TRP A 266 18.77 -5.67 -3.37
N PHE A 267 17.61 -5.05 -3.19
CA PHE A 267 16.56 -5.04 -4.21
C PHE A 267 17.03 -4.35 -5.50
N LYS A 268 17.73 -3.21 -5.36
CA LYS A 268 18.35 -2.51 -6.47
C LYS A 268 19.41 -3.37 -7.16
N ASP A 269 20.33 -3.96 -6.40
CA ASP A 269 21.41 -4.79 -6.95
C ASP A 269 20.83 -5.95 -7.78
N CYS A 270 19.78 -6.61 -7.29
CA CYS A 270 19.10 -7.68 -8.03
C CYS A 270 18.55 -7.19 -9.38
N TRP A 271 17.96 -5.98 -9.41
CA TRP A 271 17.40 -5.41 -10.63
C TRP A 271 18.49 -5.04 -11.64
N GLU A 272 19.60 -4.43 -11.19
CA GLU A 272 20.75 -4.11 -12.05
C GLU A 272 21.42 -5.37 -12.61
N ASP A 273 21.63 -6.39 -11.79
CA ASP A 273 22.26 -7.65 -12.17
C ASP A 273 21.44 -8.45 -13.21
N SER A 274 20.12 -8.25 -13.24
CA SER A 274 19.24 -8.88 -14.23
C SER A 274 19.37 -8.31 -15.65
N GLY A 275 20.14 -7.23 -15.85
CA GLY A 275 20.25 -6.54 -17.13
C GLY A 275 18.96 -5.81 -17.54
N ALA A 276 18.07 -5.56 -16.57
CA ALA A 276 16.83 -4.80 -16.75
C ALA A 276 17.04 -3.27 -16.66
N ALA A 277 18.24 -2.85 -16.23
CA ALA A 277 18.71 -1.47 -16.20
C ALA A 277 18.65 -0.77 -17.57
#